data_AF-A0A2N9HN56-F1
#
_entry.id   AF-A0A2N9HN56-F1
#
_cell.length_a   1.000
_cell.length_b   1.000
_cell.length_c   1.000
_cell.angle_alpha   90.00
_cell.angle_beta   90.00
_cell.angle_gamma   90.00
#
_symmetry.space_group_name_H-M   'P 1'
#
loop_
_entity.id
_entity.type
_entity.pdbx_description
1 polymer ?
#
loop_
_entity_poly.entity_id
_entity_poly.type
_entity_poly.pdbx_seq_one_letter_code
_entity_poly.pdbx_strand_id
1 'polypeptide(L)'
;MADATKKYAVVTGGNKGIGFGICRKLASNGVVVVLTARDEKKGLEAVQKLRDSGHVLFHQLDVSDPSSIASLADFIKTKYGKLDILVNNAGIAGAIVDWDALAASGFRKEDAKVDLSKIVADQTYELAEDCLKTNYYGTKGMVEAFLPILQLSNSPRIVNVSSSMGHLQKIPNEWAKGVLGDAESLTEERVDEVLSEFLKDMKEGSSETKGWPSFIPAYVVSKAAVNAYTRIVAKKFSSFRVNCVCPGYVKTDINYNNGVLTVDEGAESVVTLALLPNDGPSGLFFYRNEEKKHMRTGIKAFVSFDVKLEKEKKNTLSAMAVRKPGLIALFDVDGTLTAPRKDVTPKMLEFMRELRKLIDDYDYVFSENGLVAHKDGKLIGTQEIINFTLHYLADLDIPIKRGTFIEFRSGMLNISPIGRNCSQEERDDFEKYDKVHNVRPKMVSVFREKFAHLNLTFSIGGQISFDVSITSG
;
A
#
# COMPACT_ATOMS: atom_id res chain seq x y z
N MET A 1 5.13 2.39 -40.28
CA MET A 1 4.84 2.72 -38.87
C MET A 1 3.71 1.81 -38.44
N ALA A 2 3.96 0.86 -37.53
CA ALA A 2 2.92 -0.05 -37.08
C ALA A 2 1.85 0.75 -36.32
N ASP A 3 0.57 0.56 -36.67
CA ASP A 3 -0.57 1.12 -35.96
C ASP A 3 -0.41 0.84 -34.46
N ALA A 4 -0.33 1.90 -33.65
CA ALA A 4 -0.21 1.76 -32.21
C ALA A 4 -1.47 1.06 -31.72
N THR A 5 -1.36 -0.24 -31.43
CA THR A 5 -2.50 -1.09 -31.04
C THR A 5 -3.36 -0.39 -29.97
N LYS A 6 -4.60 -0.05 -30.35
CA LYS A 6 -5.57 0.62 -29.46
C LYS A 6 -5.73 -0.16 -28.16
N LYS A 7 -5.80 0.57 -27.05
CA LYS A 7 -6.13 0.02 -25.73
C LYS A 7 -7.63 0.11 -25.47
N TYR A 8 -8.20 -0.95 -24.91
CA TYR A 8 -9.62 -1.02 -24.55
C TYR A 8 -9.78 -1.05 -23.04
N ALA A 9 -10.68 -0.21 -22.51
CA ALA A 9 -10.98 -0.12 -21.10
C ALA A 9 -12.46 -0.33 -20.81
N VAL A 10 -12.77 -1.00 -19.70
CA VAL A 10 -14.09 -1.06 -19.09
C VAL A 10 -14.03 -0.32 -17.75
N VAL A 11 -14.98 0.58 -17.51
CA VAL A 11 -15.11 1.31 -16.23
C VAL A 11 -16.50 1.09 -15.66
N THR A 12 -16.58 0.44 -14.50
CA THR A 12 -17.86 0.18 -13.83
C THR A 12 -18.40 1.41 -13.12
N GLY A 13 -19.71 1.67 -13.21
CA GLY A 13 -20.34 2.84 -12.59
C GLY A 13 -19.84 4.17 -13.16
N GLY A 14 -19.67 4.24 -14.49
CA GLY A 14 -19.08 5.36 -15.21
C GLY A 14 -20.02 6.53 -15.52
N ASN A 15 -21.32 6.44 -15.22
CA ASN A 15 -22.28 7.49 -15.57
C ASN A 15 -22.19 8.77 -14.71
N LYS A 16 -21.52 8.72 -13.56
CA LYS A 16 -21.36 9.87 -12.64
C LYS A 16 -20.13 9.73 -11.74
N GLY A 17 -19.87 10.77 -10.95
CA GLY A 17 -18.83 10.76 -9.92
C GLY A 17 -17.45 10.41 -10.48
N ILE A 18 -16.65 9.69 -9.69
CA ILE A 18 -15.27 9.33 -10.03
C ILE A 18 -15.21 8.51 -11.32
N GLY A 19 -16.12 7.54 -11.50
CA GLY A 19 -16.22 6.72 -12.72
C GLY A 19 -16.32 7.55 -14.00
N PHE A 20 -17.15 8.60 -13.99
CA PHE A 20 -17.26 9.53 -15.11
C PHE A 20 -15.95 10.27 -15.40
N GLY A 21 -15.26 10.75 -14.35
CA GLY A 21 -13.95 11.38 -14.48
C GLY A 21 -12.88 10.43 -15.01
N ILE A 22 -12.92 9.15 -14.62
CA ILE A 22 -12.03 8.11 -15.13
C ILE A 22 -12.26 7.89 -16.62
N CYS A 23 -13.53 7.72 -17.04
CA CYS A 23 -13.89 7.55 -18.45
C CYS A 23 -13.36 8.70 -19.30
N ARG A 24 -13.60 9.95 -18.86
CA ARG A 24 -13.10 11.17 -19.52
C ARG A 24 -11.59 11.11 -19.72
N LYS A 25 -10.84 10.92 -18.63
CA LYS A 25 -9.38 10.97 -18.66
C LYS A 25 -8.76 9.82 -19.46
N LEU A 26 -9.29 8.60 -19.36
CA LEU A 26 -8.82 7.48 -20.18
C LEU A 26 -9.06 7.75 -21.67
N ALA A 27 -10.26 8.22 -22.04
CA ALA A 27 -10.59 8.57 -23.41
C ALA A 27 -9.66 9.67 -23.96
N SER A 28 -9.35 10.68 -23.15
CA SER A 28 -8.44 11.77 -23.53
C SER A 28 -6.98 11.32 -23.67
N ASN A 29 -6.63 10.15 -23.11
CA ASN A 29 -5.34 9.48 -23.31
C ASN A 29 -5.38 8.49 -24.50
N GLY A 30 -6.41 8.56 -25.36
CA GLY A 30 -6.52 7.73 -26.57
C GLY A 30 -6.99 6.29 -26.32
N VAL A 31 -7.45 5.98 -25.10
CA VAL A 31 -8.04 4.67 -24.77
C VAL A 31 -9.48 4.62 -25.28
N VAL A 32 -9.87 3.51 -25.90
CA VAL A 32 -11.28 3.23 -26.22
C VAL A 32 -11.97 2.78 -24.94
N VAL A 33 -12.91 3.57 -24.44
CA VAL A 33 -13.56 3.34 -23.15
C VAL A 33 -14.98 2.82 -23.34
N VAL A 34 -15.30 1.70 -22.72
CA VAL A 34 -16.68 1.24 -22.50
C VAL A 34 -17.11 1.73 -21.12
N LEU A 35 -17.88 2.81 -21.13
CA LEU A 35 -18.55 3.37 -19.96
C LEU A 35 -19.76 2.51 -19.65
N THR A 36 -19.87 2.05 -18.40
CA THR A 36 -21.01 1.23 -18.00
C THR A 36 -21.83 1.85 -16.88
N ALA A 37 -23.11 1.52 -16.85
CA ALA A 37 -24.05 1.96 -15.82
C ALA A 37 -25.23 1.00 -15.72
N ARG A 38 -25.80 0.88 -14.53
CA ARG A 38 -27.01 0.08 -14.31
C ARG A 38 -28.24 0.66 -15.01
N ASP A 39 -28.30 1.99 -15.08
CA ASP A 39 -29.37 2.78 -15.67
C ASP A 39 -28.95 3.22 -17.08
N GLU A 40 -29.59 2.65 -18.09
CA GLU A 40 -29.27 2.87 -19.50
C GLU A 40 -29.39 4.34 -19.91
N LYS A 41 -30.46 5.02 -19.49
CA LYS A 41 -30.68 6.43 -19.81
C LYS A 41 -29.54 7.29 -19.28
N LYS A 42 -29.17 7.11 -18.01
CA LYS A 42 -28.05 7.86 -17.40
C LYS A 42 -26.70 7.52 -18.05
N GLY A 43 -26.52 6.28 -18.47
CA GLY A 43 -25.34 5.84 -19.19
C GLY A 43 -25.18 6.53 -20.55
N LEU A 44 -26.24 6.55 -21.36
CA LEU A 44 -26.26 7.21 -22.68
C LEU A 44 -26.07 8.72 -22.55
N GLU A 45 -26.73 9.37 -21.59
CA GLU A 45 -26.53 10.79 -21.29
C GLU A 45 -25.07 11.11 -20.90
N ALA A 46 -24.43 10.21 -20.13
CA ALA A 46 -23.03 10.37 -19.76
C ALA A 46 -22.09 10.26 -20.97
N VAL A 47 -22.33 9.30 -21.88
CA VAL A 47 -21.56 9.20 -23.12
C VAL A 47 -21.70 10.47 -23.96
N GLN A 48 -22.91 11.02 -24.08
CA GLN A 48 -23.13 12.25 -24.83
C GLN A 48 -22.34 13.45 -24.25
N LYS A 49 -22.19 13.50 -22.93
CA LYS A 49 -21.36 14.52 -22.24
C LYS A 49 -19.86 14.31 -22.43
N LEU A 50 -19.42 13.12 -22.84
CA LEU A 50 -18.01 12.75 -23.06
C LEU A 50 -17.61 12.69 -24.54
N ARG A 51 -18.51 13.07 -25.47
CA ARG A 51 -18.26 12.98 -26.92
C ARG A 51 -16.97 13.69 -27.37
N ASP A 52 -16.60 14.78 -26.69
CA ASP A 52 -15.42 15.59 -27.01
C ASP A 52 -14.15 15.11 -26.28
N SER A 53 -14.26 14.06 -25.44
CA SER A 53 -13.17 13.54 -24.62
C SER A 53 -12.39 12.40 -25.29
N GLY A 54 -12.86 11.86 -26.42
CA GLY A 54 -12.28 10.70 -27.11
C GLY A 54 -13.31 9.63 -27.42
N HIS A 55 -12.88 8.38 -27.59
CA HIS A 55 -13.78 7.28 -27.97
C HIS A 55 -14.41 6.64 -26.74
N VAL A 56 -15.64 7.05 -26.42
CA VAL A 56 -16.44 6.47 -25.33
C VAL A 56 -17.71 5.83 -25.89
N LEU A 57 -17.97 4.59 -25.50
CA LEU A 57 -19.17 3.83 -25.84
C LEU A 57 -19.91 3.42 -24.58
N PHE A 58 -21.22 3.22 -24.69
CA PHE A 58 -22.04 2.73 -23.59
C PHE A 58 -22.29 1.22 -23.71
N HIS A 59 -22.32 0.55 -22.57
CA HIS A 59 -22.96 -0.75 -22.40
C HIS A 59 -23.57 -0.83 -21.01
N GLN A 60 -24.79 -1.38 -20.89
CA GLN A 60 -25.44 -1.55 -19.59
C GLN A 60 -24.63 -2.52 -18.72
N LEU A 61 -24.53 -2.22 -17.42
CA LEU A 61 -23.92 -3.12 -16.43
C LEU A 61 -24.51 -2.86 -15.05
N ASP A 62 -25.09 -3.90 -14.44
CA ASP A 62 -25.23 -4.00 -12.99
C ASP A 62 -24.25 -5.05 -12.46
N VAL A 63 -23.28 -4.61 -11.65
CA VAL A 63 -22.25 -5.51 -11.10
C VAL A 63 -22.80 -6.51 -10.08
N SER A 64 -24.04 -6.34 -9.62
CA SER A 64 -24.71 -7.30 -8.74
C SER A 64 -25.47 -8.39 -9.50
N ASP A 65 -25.57 -8.29 -10.83
CA ASP A 65 -26.24 -9.27 -11.70
C ASP A 65 -25.20 -10.03 -12.57
N PRO A 66 -24.96 -11.33 -12.30
CA PRO A 66 -24.06 -12.15 -13.10
C PRO A 66 -24.41 -12.19 -14.60
N SER A 67 -25.69 -12.09 -14.97
CA SER A 67 -26.11 -12.10 -16.38
C SER A 67 -25.70 -10.81 -17.08
N SER A 68 -25.82 -9.68 -16.39
CA SER A 68 -25.36 -8.37 -16.87
C SER A 68 -23.84 -8.35 -17.07
N ILE A 69 -23.08 -8.91 -16.13
CA ILE A 69 -21.62 -9.07 -16.25
C ILE A 69 -21.26 -9.93 -17.47
N ALA A 70 -21.89 -11.09 -17.63
CA ALA A 70 -21.64 -12.01 -18.74
C ALA A 70 -21.93 -11.36 -20.10
N SER A 71 -23.06 -10.65 -20.21
CA SER A 71 -23.43 -9.91 -21.42
C SER A 71 -22.37 -8.89 -21.82
N LEU A 72 -21.83 -8.12 -20.87
CA LEU A 72 -20.74 -7.17 -21.14
C LEU A 72 -19.44 -7.89 -21.56
N ALA A 73 -19.08 -9.00 -20.90
CA ALA A 73 -17.89 -9.76 -21.26
C ALA A 73 -17.96 -10.29 -22.71
N ASP A 74 -19.11 -10.85 -23.10
CA ASP A 74 -19.36 -11.32 -24.47
C ASP A 74 -19.33 -10.18 -25.48
N PHE A 75 -19.88 -9.02 -25.13
CA PHE A 75 -19.80 -7.82 -25.96
C PHE A 75 -18.35 -7.39 -26.21
N ILE A 76 -17.53 -7.30 -25.16
CA ILE A 76 -16.12 -6.91 -25.29
C ILE A 76 -15.33 -7.94 -26.11
N LYS A 77 -15.54 -9.23 -25.84
CA LYS A 77 -14.92 -10.32 -26.59
C LYS A 77 -15.27 -10.26 -28.08
N THR A 78 -16.55 -10.09 -28.40
CA THR A 78 -17.02 -10.07 -29.80
C THR A 78 -16.54 -8.82 -30.53
N LYS A 79 -16.59 -7.66 -29.86
CA LYS A 79 -16.31 -6.37 -30.51
C LYS A 79 -14.82 -6.06 -30.63
N TYR A 80 -14.02 -6.42 -29.62
CA TYR A 80 -12.62 -6.01 -29.54
C TYR A 80 -11.63 -7.19 -29.47
N GLY A 81 -12.11 -8.40 -29.18
CA GLY A 81 -11.28 -9.61 -29.07
C GLY A 81 -10.39 -9.66 -27.82
N LYS A 82 -10.20 -8.56 -27.10
CA LYS A 82 -9.40 -8.44 -25.88
C LYS A 82 -9.87 -7.27 -25.00
N LEU A 83 -9.36 -7.22 -23.78
CA LEU A 83 -9.50 -6.07 -22.87
C LEU A 83 -8.12 -5.75 -22.30
N ASP A 84 -7.76 -4.48 -22.21
CA ASP A 84 -6.46 -4.07 -21.65
C ASP A 84 -6.59 -3.54 -20.22
N ILE A 85 -7.70 -2.87 -19.91
CA ILE A 85 -7.90 -2.18 -18.63
C ILE A 85 -9.30 -2.49 -18.08
N LEU A 86 -9.36 -3.01 -16.86
CA LEU A 86 -10.60 -3.12 -16.08
C LEU A 86 -10.51 -2.20 -14.86
N VAL A 87 -11.45 -1.26 -14.73
CA VAL A 87 -11.58 -0.40 -13.55
C VAL A 87 -12.86 -0.73 -12.81
N ASN A 88 -12.71 -1.39 -11.66
CA ASN A 88 -13.80 -1.68 -10.73
C ASN A 88 -14.03 -0.46 -9.83
N ASN A 89 -14.89 0.45 -10.30
CA ASN A 89 -15.22 1.71 -9.61
C ASN A 89 -16.60 1.69 -8.93
N ALA A 90 -17.55 0.91 -9.44
CA ALA A 90 -18.89 0.83 -8.88
C ALA A 90 -18.84 0.50 -7.38
N GLY A 91 -19.62 1.25 -6.59
CA GLY A 91 -19.74 1.00 -5.16
C GLY A 91 -20.74 1.91 -4.47
N ILE A 92 -21.22 1.43 -3.32
CA ILE A 92 -22.19 2.11 -2.46
C ILE A 92 -21.69 2.13 -1.01
N ALA A 93 -22.27 3.02 -0.19
CA ALA A 93 -21.88 3.19 1.21
C ALA A 93 -22.47 2.12 2.15
N GLY A 94 -23.56 1.43 1.77
CA GLY A 94 -24.19 0.41 2.62
C GLY A 94 -24.80 0.95 3.90
N ALA A 95 -25.07 2.25 3.97
CA ALA A 95 -25.69 2.92 5.10
C ALA A 95 -26.34 4.23 4.64
N ILE A 96 -27.37 4.68 5.36
CA ILE A 96 -27.90 6.03 5.30
C ILE A 96 -27.17 6.83 6.37
N VAL A 97 -26.50 7.89 5.95
CA VAL A 97 -25.72 8.77 6.83
C VAL A 97 -26.42 10.11 6.89
N ASP A 98 -26.55 10.68 8.10
CA ASP A 98 -26.96 12.07 8.25
C ASP A 98 -25.75 12.96 7.92
N TRP A 99 -25.74 13.51 6.71
CA TRP A 99 -24.61 14.30 6.21
C TRP A 99 -24.53 15.68 6.82
N ASP A 100 -25.64 16.25 7.27
CA ASP A 100 -25.66 17.53 7.96
C ASP A 100 -25.07 17.36 9.36
N ALA A 101 -25.45 16.29 10.08
CA ALA A 101 -24.82 15.91 11.34
C ALA A 101 -23.34 15.57 11.16
N LEU A 102 -22.97 14.85 10.08
CA LEU A 102 -21.57 14.56 9.77
C LEU A 102 -20.77 15.85 9.54
N ALA A 103 -21.27 16.77 8.70
CA ALA A 103 -20.62 18.03 8.43
C ALA A 103 -20.48 18.89 9.71
N ALA A 104 -21.54 18.95 10.52
CA ALA A 104 -21.56 19.70 11.79
C ALA A 104 -20.65 19.11 12.86
N SER A 105 -20.43 17.78 12.86
CA SER A 105 -19.58 17.10 13.84
C SER A 105 -18.12 17.54 13.80
N GLY A 106 -17.68 18.16 12.70
CA GLY A 106 -16.28 18.53 12.52
C GLY A 106 -15.38 17.30 12.37
N PHE A 107 -15.88 16.17 11.84
CA PHE A 107 -15.11 14.93 11.62
C PHE A 107 -13.78 15.08 10.84
N ARG A 108 -13.54 16.27 10.26
CA ARG A 108 -12.31 16.64 9.55
C ARG A 108 -11.29 17.41 10.39
N LYS A 109 -11.65 17.85 11.60
CA LYS A 109 -10.73 18.54 12.50
C LYS A 109 -9.94 17.46 13.24
N GLU A 110 -8.60 17.59 13.26
CA GLU A 110 -7.69 16.60 13.85
C GLU A 110 -8.01 16.28 15.33
N ASP A 111 -8.60 17.24 16.06
CA ASP A 111 -8.93 17.10 17.49
C ASP A 111 -10.39 16.71 17.78
N ALA A 112 -11.22 16.49 16.75
CA ALA A 112 -12.63 16.23 16.97
C ALA A 112 -12.86 14.81 17.50
N LYS A 113 -13.18 14.68 18.79
CA LYS A 113 -13.74 13.46 19.38
C LYS A 113 -15.19 13.30 18.92
N VAL A 114 -15.36 12.91 17.66
CA VAL A 114 -16.67 12.64 17.08
C VAL A 114 -17.02 11.18 17.30
N ASP A 115 -18.13 10.95 17.98
CA ASP A 115 -18.75 9.63 18.00
C ASP A 115 -19.47 9.38 16.66
N LEU A 116 -18.71 8.89 15.69
CA LEU A 116 -19.19 8.66 14.32
C LEU A 116 -20.34 7.63 14.27
N SER A 117 -20.48 6.77 15.28
CA SER A 117 -21.57 5.79 15.36
C SER A 117 -22.95 6.45 15.38
N LYS A 118 -23.05 7.63 15.99
CA LYS A 118 -24.29 8.42 16.11
C LYS A 118 -24.66 9.20 14.86
N ILE A 119 -23.85 9.12 13.80
CA ILE A 119 -24.02 9.86 12.54
C ILE A 119 -24.57 8.96 11.43
N VAL A 120 -24.49 7.64 11.63
CA VAL A 120 -25.18 6.68 10.78
C VAL A 120 -26.67 6.74 11.16
N ALA A 121 -27.49 7.27 10.24
CA ALA A 121 -28.93 7.41 10.45
C ALA A 121 -29.66 6.06 10.33
N ASP A 122 -29.17 5.21 9.43
CA ASP A 122 -29.67 3.83 9.28
C ASP A 122 -28.58 2.93 8.67
N GLN A 123 -28.46 1.72 9.21
CA GLN A 123 -27.67 0.65 8.59
C GLN A 123 -28.33 -0.70 8.87
N THR A 124 -29.19 -1.10 7.94
CA THR A 124 -29.87 -2.39 8.00
C THR A 124 -29.01 -3.54 7.45
N TYR A 125 -29.44 -4.77 7.71
CA TYR A 125 -28.87 -5.96 7.10
C TYR A 125 -28.93 -5.90 5.57
N GLU A 126 -30.05 -5.44 5.00
CA GLU A 126 -30.26 -5.36 3.55
C GLU A 126 -29.29 -4.36 2.90
N LEU A 127 -29.10 -3.19 3.52
CA LEU A 127 -28.12 -2.20 3.04
C LEU A 127 -26.69 -2.74 3.12
N ALA A 128 -26.38 -3.51 4.17
CA ALA A 128 -25.08 -4.16 4.31
C ALA A 128 -24.87 -5.25 3.25
N GLU A 129 -25.89 -6.07 3.01
CA GLU A 129 -25.88 -7.13 1.99
C GLU A 129 -25.69 -6.55 0.59
N ASP A 130 -26.46 -5.51 0.22
CA ASP A 130 -26.32 -4.81 -1.05
C ASP A 130 -24.93 -4.17 -1.21
N CYS A 131 -24.35 -3.67 -0.12
CA CYS A 131 -23.01 -3.11 -0.11
C CYS A 131 -21.96 -4.18 -0.39
N LEU A 132 -22.04 -5.36 0.23
CA LEU A 132 -21.12 -6.45 -0.06
C LEU A 132 -21.31 -7.00 -1.48
N LYS A 133 -22.57 -7.19 -1.91
CA LYS A 133 -22.92 -7.60 -3.28
C LYS A 133 -22.31 -6.67 -4.31
N THR A 134 -22.43 -5.35 -4.12
CA THR A 134 -21.92 -4.37 -5.07
C THR A 134 -20.41 -4.20 -4.99
N ASN A 135 -19.88 -3.91 -3.79
CA ASN A 135 -18.50 -3.47 -3.63
C ASN A 135 -17.49 -4.61 -3.78
N TYR A 136 -17.82 -5.80 -3.26
CA TYR A 136 -16.91 -6.94 -3.24
C TYR A 136 -17.31 -8.00 -4.26
N TYR A 137 -18.51 -8.60 -4.14
CA TYR A 137 -18.89 -9.71 -5.02
C TYR A 137 -19.01 -9.27 -6.48
N GLY A 138 -19.52 -8.04 -6.74
CA GLY A 138 -19.53 -7.46 -8.07
C GLY A 138 -18.13 -7.19 -8.61
N THR A 139 -17.20 -6.72 -7.78
CA THR A 139 -15.78 -6.59 -8.15
C THR A 139 -15.17 -7.96 -8.50
N LYS A 140 -15.43 -8.98 -7.67
CA LYS A 140 -14.97 -10.36 -7.89
C LYS A 140 -15.53 -10.93 -9.19
N GLY A 141 -16.85 -10.87 -9.40
CA GLY A 141 -17.50 -11.35 -10.63
C GLY A 141 -17.02 -10.63 -11.88
N MET A 142 -16.78 -9.31 -11.81
CA MET A 142 -16.16 -8.56 -12.90
C MET A 142 -14.74 -9.03 -13.20
N VAL A 143 -13.91 -9.30 -12.20
CA VAL A 143 -12.57 -9.84 -12.46
C VAL A 143 -12.68 -11.22 -13.10
N GLU A 144 -13.44 -12.13 -12.50
CA GLU A 144 -13.61 -13.51 -12.98
C GLU A 144 -14.08 -13.59 -14.44
N ALA A 145 -15.12 -12.83 -14.80
CA ALA A 145 -15.68 -12.85 -16.14
C ALA A 145 -14.73 -12.27 -17.21
N PHE A 146 -13.88 -11.30 -16.83
CA PHE A 146 -12.99 -10.62 -17.76
C PHE A 146 -11.58 -11.20 -17.81
N LEU A 147 -11.19 -12.05 -16.85
CA LEU A 147 -9.87 -12.69 -16.82
C LEU A 147 -9.48 -13.34 -18.16
N PRO A 148 -10.32 -14.17 -18.82
CA PRO A 148 -9.95 -14.80 -20.10
C PRO A 148 -9.65 -13.78 -21.21
N ILE A 149 -10.33 -12.64 -21.20
CA ILE A 149 -10.22 -11.60 -22.22
C ILE A 149 -9.07 -10.63 -21.92
N LEU A 150 -8.78 -10.40 -20.63
CA LEU A 150 -7.61 -9.65 -20.16
C LEU A 150 -6.30 -10.40 -20.45
N GLN A 151 -6.29 -11.73 -20.39
CA GLN A 151 -5.12 -12.54 -20.74
C GLN A 151 -4.66 -12.37 -22.20
N LEU A 152 -5.55 -11.88 -23.08
CA LEU A 152 -5.25 -11.58 -24.48
C LEU A 152 -4.58 -10.21 -24.67
N SER A 153 -4.44 -9.41 -23.60
CA SER A 153 -3.68 -8.16 -23.62
C SER A 153 -2.20 -8.41 -23.36
N ASN A 154 -1.35 -7.64 -24.06
CA ASN A 154 0.10 -7.58 -23.79
C ASN A 154 0.44 -6.76 -22.54
N SER A 155 -0.55 -6.09 -21.94
CA SER A 155 -0.37 -5.16 -20.83
C SER A 155 -1.65 -5.07 -19.97
N PRO A 156 -2.15 -6.17 -19.39
CA PRO A 156 -3.40 -6.17 -18.65
C PRO A 156 -3.30 -5.39 -17.34
N ARG A 157 -4.33 -4.59 -17.05
CA ARG A 157 -4.45 -3.76 -15.85
C ARG A 157 -5.80 -3.98 -15.18
N ILE A 158 -5.79 -4.20 -13.87
CA ILE A 158 -7.00 -4.19 -13.05
C ILE A 158 -6.80 -3.14 -11.95
N VAL A 159 -7.72 -2.19 -11.88
CA VAL A 159 -7.71 -1.14 -10.84
C VAL A 159 -8.99 -1.24 -10.04
N ASN A 160 -8.85 -1.58 -8.76
CA ASN A 160 -9.98 -1.67 -7.84
C ASN A 160 -10.07 -0.37 -7.02
N VAL A 161 -11.14 0.40 -7.20
CA VAL A 161 -11.36 1.63 -6.41
C VAL A 161 -11.81 1.24 -5.01
N SER A 162 -10.87 1.38 -4.07
CA SER A 162 -11.03 1.08 -2.66
C SER A 162 -11.15 2.36 -1.81
N SER A 163 -10.92 2.25 -0.51
CA SER A 163 -10.92 3.37 0.43
C SER A 163 -9.88 3.16 1.52
N SER A 164 -9.36 4.26 2.08
CA SER A 164 -8.55 4.24 3.30
C SER A 164 -9.33 3.68 4.50
N MET A 165 -10.66 3.69 4.44
CA MET A 165 -11.52 3.01 5.40
C MET A 165 -11.36 1.48 5.36
N GLY A 166 -10.93 0.90 4.24
CA GLY A 166 -10.63 -0.54 4.12
C GLY A 166 -9.27 -0.95 4.69
N HIS A 167 -8.56 -0.06 5.41
CA HIS A 167 -7.33 -0.45 6.10
C HIS A 167 -7.67 -1.37 7.28
N LEU A 168 -6.87 -2.42 7.49
CA LEU A 168 -7.07 -3.39 8.57
C LEU A 168 -7.10 -2.75 9.98
N GLN A 169 -6.43 -1.61 10.17
CA GLN A 169 -6.51 -0.84 11.43
C GLN A 169 -7.91 -0.29 11.74
N LYS A 170 -8.81 -0.27 10.76
CA LYS A 170 -10.22 0.14 10.88
C LYS A 170 -11.15 -1.04 11.18
N ILE A 171 -10.63 -2.25 11.28
CA ILE A 171 -11.36 -3.46 11.66
C ILE A 171 -10.90 -3.87 13.06
N PRO A 172 -11.68 -3.58 14.12
CA PRO A 172 -11.34 -3.99 15.48
C PRO A 172 -11.46 -5.50 15.71
N ASN A 173 -12.28 -6.20 14.92
CA ASN A 173 -12.44 -7.65 14.99
C ASN A 173 -11.10 -8.33 14.63
N GLU A 174 -10.39 -8.82 15.65
CA GLU A 174 -9.03 -9.33 15.49
C GLU A 174 -8.98 -10.64 14.66
N TRP A 175 -10.04 -11.45 14.67
CA TRP A 175 -10.14 -12.62 13.80
C TRP A 175 -10.18 -12.20 12.32
N ALA A 176 -11.15 -11.37 11.95
CA ALA A 176 -11.30 -10.87 10.57
C ALA A 176 -10.04 -10.14 10.09
N LYS A 177 -9.44 -9.32 10.97
CA LYS A 177 -8.18 -8.62 10.71
C LYS A 177 -7.00 -9.58 10.51
N GLY A 178 -6.93 -10.67 11.27
CA GLY A 178 -5.95 -11.73 11.10
C GLY A 178 -6.11 -12.45 9.77
N VAL A 179 -7.34 -12.85 9.43
CA VAL A 179 -7.67 -13.52 8.17
C VAL A 179 -7.35 -12.64 6.95
N LEU A 180 -7.85 -11.40 6.91
CA LEU A 180 -7.61 -10.47 5.80
C LEU A 180 -6.17 -9.96 5.76
N GLY A 181 -5.48 -10.02 6.90
CA GLY A 181 -4.10 -9.58 7.07
C GLY A 181 -3.09 -10.59 6.58
N ASP A 182 -3.28 -11.88 6.80
CA ASP A 182 -2.28 -12.90 6.47
C ASP A 182 -2.10 -13.03 4.95
N ALA A 183 -0.99 -12.52 4.41
CA ALA A 183 -0.69 -12.53 2.97
C ALA A 183 -0.51 -13.93 2.40
N GLU A 184 -0.01 -14.85 3.21
CA GLU A 184 0.47 -16.15 2.75
C GLU A 184 -0.67 -17.15 2.66
N SER A 185 -1.59 -17.10 3.63
CA SER A 185 -2.75 -17.99 3.70
C SER A 185 -4.05 -17.35 3.20
N LEU A 186 -3.98 -16.19 2.54
CA LEU A 186 -5.14 -15.49 1.98
C LEU A 186 -5.70 -16.26 0.78
N THR A 187 -6.98 -16.64 0.87
CA THR A 187 -7.73 -17.24 -0.24
C THR A 187 -9.08 -16.56 -0.37
N GLU A 188 -9.75 -16.76 -1.51
CA GLU A 188 -11.05 -16.16 -1.76
C GLU A 188 -12.09 -16.70 -0.77
N GLU A 189 -12.03 -17.99 -0.44
CA GLU A 189 -12.93 -18.66 0.50
C GLU A 189 -12.82 -18.06 1.91
N ARG A 190 -11.60 -17.69 2.33
CA ARG A 190 -11.38 -17.05 3.63
C ARG A 190 -11.87 -15.61 3.68
N VAL A 191 -11.79 -14.89 2.56
CA VAL A 191 -12.42 -13.56 2.46
C VAL A 191 -13.95 -13.73 2.52
N ASP A 192 -14.50 -14.70 1.80
CA ASP A 192 -15.93 -14.98 1.77
C ASP A 192 -16.45 -15.44 3.15
N GLU A 193 -15.66 -16.18 3.93
CA GLU A 193 -15.94 -16.56 5.33
C GLU A 193 -16.06 -15.33 6.24
N VAL A 194 -15.12 -14.39 6.14
CA VAL A 194 -15.15 -13.13 6.90
C VAL A 194 -16.40 -12.32 6.59
N LEU A 195 -16.77 -12.24 5.30
CA LEU A 195 -17.96 -11.51 4.87
C LEU A 195 -19.26 -12.18 5.33
N SER A 196 -19.31 -13.51 5.31
CA SER A 196 -20.46 -14.29 5.74
C SER A 196 -20.70 -14.15 7.25
N GLU A 197 -19.64 -14.26 8.06
CA GLU A 197 -19.75 -14.05 9.51
C GLU A 197 -20.11 -12.59 9.84
N PHE A 198 -19.57 -11.60 9.11
CA PHE A 198 -20.00 -10.21 9.28
C PHE A 198 -21.50 -10.01 9.03
N LEU A 199 -22.04 -10.54 7.93
CA LEU A 199 -23.47 -10.41 7.62
C LEU A 199 -24.35 -11.13 8.66
N LYS A 200 -23.92 -12.31 9.12
CA LYS A 200 -24.58 -13.04 10.20
C LYS A 200 -24.62 -12.22 11.48
N ASP A 201 -23.51 -11.63 11.88
CA ASP A 201 -23.40 -10.79 13.08
C ASP A 201 -24.22 -9.50 12.98
N MET A 202 -24.34 -8.93 11.77
CA MET A 202 -25.26 -7.82 11.50
C MET A 202 -26.71 -8.25 11.66
N LYS A 203 -27.08 -9.42 11.11
CA LYS A 203 -28.46 -9.96 11.19
C LYS A 203 -28.88 -10.28 12.62
N GLU A 204 -27.93 -10.76 13.43
CA GLU A 204 -28.14 -11.09 14.85
C GLU A 204 -28.09 -9.84 15.77
N GLY A 205 -27.74 -8.66 15.25
CA GLY A 205 -27.55 -7.45 16.06
C GLY A 205 -26.34 -7.52 17.00
N SER A 206 -25.36 -8.41 16.72
CA SER A 206 -24.18 -8.66 17.55
C SER A 206 -22.90 -8.00 17.00
N SER A 207 -23.04 -7.10 16.02
CA SER A 207 -21.89 -6.53 15.31
C SER A 207 -20.94 -5.73 16.22
N GLU A 208 -21.48 -4.85 17.06
CA GLU A 208 -20.65 -4.05 17.98
C GLU A 208 -19.95 -4.91 19.03
N THR A 209 -20.67 -5.87 19.62
CA THR A 209 -20.14 -6.74 20.68
C THR A 209 -19.08 -7.72 20.15
N LYS A 210 -19.17 -8.08 18.87
CA LYS A 210 -18.14 -8.87 18.17
C LYS A 210 -17.05 -8.02 17.53
N GLY A 211 -16.97 -6.73 17.86
CA GLY A 211 -15.86 -5.86 17.48
C GLY A 211 -15.84 -5.48 16.00
N TRP A 212 -16.97 -5.53 15.29
CA TRP A 212 -17.04 -4.97 13.94
C TRP A 212 -16.95 -3.43 13.97
N PRO A 213 -16.56 -2.78 12.86
CA PRO A 213 -16.42 -1.33 12.83
C PRO A 213 -17.73 -0.63 13.22
N SER A 214 -17.67 0.42 14.03
CA SER A 214 -18.86 1.15 14.51
C SER A 214 -19.37 2.22 13.55
N PHE A 215 -18.60 2.58 12.53
CA PHE A 215 -18.98 3.58 11.53
C PHE A 215 -18.98 2.94 10.14
N ILE A 216 -20.15 2.92 9.49
CA ILE A 216 -20.40 2.29 8.18
C ILE A 216 -19.74 0.90 8.01
N PRO A 217 -19.94 -0.06 8.95
CA PRO A 217 -19.26 -1.36 8.94
C PRO A 217 -19.23 -2.08 7.60
N ALA A 218 -20.35 -2.13 6.87
CA ALA A 218 -20.41 -2.83 5.58
C ALA A 218 -19.48 -2.21 4.53
N TYR A 219 -19.35 -0.88 4.53
CA TYR A 219 -18.40 -0.19 3.66
C TYR A 219 -16.96 -0.51 4.04
N VAL A 220 -16.62 -0.40 5.32
CA VAL A 220 -15.27 -0.69 5.85
C VAL A 220 -14.86 -2.12 5.50
N VAL A 221 -15.72 -3.09 5.84
CA VAL A 221 -15.47 -4.52 5.64
C VAL A 221 -15.40 -4.84 4.14
N SER A 222 -16.31 -4.32 3.31
CA SER A 222 -16.25 -4.55 1.85
C SER A 222 -14.98 -3.99 1.22
N LYS A 223 -14.50 -2.81 1.63
CA LYS A 223 -13.27 -2.22 1.09
C LYS A 223 -12.01 -2.94 1.58
N ALA A 224 -12.02 -3.49 2.78
CA ALA A 224 -10.96 -4.39 3.24
C ALA A 224 -10.94 -5.71 2.47
N ALA A 225 -12.11 -6.28 2.16
CA ALA A 225 -12.22 -7.47 1.31
C ALA A 225 -11.74 -7.21 -0.13
N VAL A 226 -12.06 -6.05 -0.72
CA VAL A 226 -11.51 -5.64 -2.03
C VAL A 226 -9.99 -5.53 -1.99
N ASN A 227 -9.42 -5.00 -0.90
CA ASN A 227 -7.97 -4.92 -0.71
C ASN A 227 -7.33 -6.31 -0.63
N ALA A 228 -7.93 -7.23 0.14
CA ALA A 228 -7.51 -8.62 0.23
C ALA A 228 -7.58 -9.34 -1.13
N TYR A 229 -8.71 -9.23 -1.82
CA TYR A 229 -8.91 -9.83 -3.14
C TYR A 229 -7.94 -9.31 -4.19
N THR A 230 -7.61 -8.02 -4.15
CA THR A 230 -6.58 -7.43 -5.03
C THR A 230 -5.24 -8.16 -4.88
N ARG A 231 -4.84 -8.52 -3.65
CA ARG A 231 -3.59 -9.26 -3.38
C ARG A 231 -3.67 -10.70 -3.90
N ILE A 232 -4.82 -11.37 -3.73
CA ILE A 232 -5.06 -12.72 -4.26
C ILE A 232 -4.89 -12.73 -5.78
N VAL A 233 -5.59 -11.84 -6.49
CA VAL A 233 -5.55 -11.77 -7.96
C VAL A 233 -4.15 -11.40 -8.45
N ALA A 234 -3.46 -10.46 -7.79
CA ALA A 234 -2.09 -10.09 -8.13
C ALA A 234 -1.10 -11.27 -7.96
N LYS A 235 -1.24 -12.08 -6.90
CA LYS A 235 -0.43 -13.28 -6.67
C LYS A 235 -0.69 -14.35 -7.74
N LYS A 236 -1.97 -14.54 -8.12
CA LYS A 236 -2.39 -15.52 -9.12
C LYS A 236 -1.99 -15.15 -10.55
N PHE A 237 -1.97 -13.86 -10.89
CA PHE A 237 -1.68 -13.36 -12.23
C PHE A 237 -0.48 -12.40 -12.24
N SER A 238 0.71 -12.95 -12.10
CA SER A 238 1.97 -12.20 -11.97
C SER A 238 2.32 -11.33 -13.19
N SER A 239 1.73 -11.57 -14.36
CA SER A 239 1.88 -10.72 -15.55
C SER A 239 0.96 -9.49 -15.52
N PHE A 240 -0.09 -9.48 -14.70
CA PHE A 240 -1.05 -8.38 -14.61
C PHE A 240 -0.55 -7.33 -13.61
N ARG A 241 -0.86 -6.05 -13.85
CA ARG A 241 -0.79 -5.04 -12.78
C ARG A 241 -2.17 -4.92 -12.16
N VAL A 242 -2.32 -5.44 -10.95
CA VAL A 242 -3.57 -5.48 -10.21
C VAL A 242 -3.39 -4.71 -8.91
N ASN A 243 -3.99 -3.53 -8.81
CA ASN A 243 -3.79 -2.65 -7.65
C ASN A 243 -5.13 -2.10 -7.16
N CYS A 244 -5.17 -1.68 -5.90
CA CYS A 244 -6.29 -0.96 -5.35
C CYS A 244 -5.89 0.46 -4.96
N VAL A 245 -6.86 1.38 -5.01
CA VAL A 245 -6.61 2.80 -4.76
C VAL A 245 -7.75 3.46 -4.01
N CYS A 246 -7.41 4.23 -2.97
CA CYS A 246 -8.30 5.22 -2.41
C CYS A 246 -8.11 6.54 -3.19
N PRO A 247 -9.14 7.05 -3.88
CA PRO A 247 -9.05 8.28 -4.68
C PRO A 247 -9.01 9.56 -3.83
N GLY A 248 -8.96 9.44 -2.51
CA GLY A 248 -9.14 10.54 -1.56
C GLY A 248 -10.62 10.86 -1.31
N TYR A 249 -10.87 12.00 -0.66
CA TYR A 249 -12.23 12.40 -0.27
C TYR A 249 -12.84 13.34 -1.31
N VAL A 250 -13.54 12.75 -2.28
CA VAL A 250 -14.03 13.38 -3.52
C VAL A 250 -15.48 13.85 -3.40
N LYS A 251 -15.82 15.02 -3.94
CA LYS A 251 -17.19 15.57 -3.97
C LYS A 251 -18.04 14.75 -4.94
N THR A 252 -18.88 13.86 -4.41
CA THR A 252 -19.79 13.02 -5.21
C THR A 252 -21.08 12.74 -4.44
N ASP A 253 -22.07 12.15 -5.11
CA ASP A 253 -23.33 11.80 -4.46
C ASP A 253 -23.17 10.85 -3.26
N ILE A 254 -22.15 9.98 -3.25
CA ILE A 254 -21.93 9.02 -2.15
C ILE A 254 -21.66 9.70 -0.80
N ASN A 255 -21.19 10.95 -0.85
CA ASN A 255 -20.94 11.79 0.32
C ASN A 255 -21.64 13.15 0.23
N TYR A 256 -22.72 13.24 -0.56
CA TYR A 256 -23.54 14.45 -0.68
C TYR A 256 -22.70 15.68 -1.04
N ASN A 257 -21.70 15.49 -1.91
CA ASN A 257 -20.77 16.51 -2.39
C ASN A 257 -19.93 17.19 -1.28
N ASN A 258 -19.79 16.55 -0.12
CA ASN A 258 -18.99 17.07 0.99
C ASN A 258 -17.47 16.96 0.78
N GLY A 259 -16.97 16.27 -0.25
CA GLY A 259 -15.54 16.08 -0.52
C GLY A 259 -14.66 17.35 -0.51
N VAL A 260 -13.34 17.16 -0.40
CA VAL A 260 -12.35 18.25 -0.60
C VAL A 260 -11.78 18.24 -2.02
N LEU A 261 -11.83 17.09 -2.69
CA LEU A 261 -11.35 16.92 -4.07
C LEU A 261 -12.51 17.00 -5.07
N THR A 262 -12.21 17.51 -6.25
CA THR A 262 -13.08 17.40 -7.43
C THR A 262 -13.09 15.99 -8.00
N VAL A 263 -14.09 15.68 -8.81
CA VAL A 263 -14.17 14.40 -9.55
C VAL A 263 -12.91 14.13 -10.36
N ASP A 264 -12.34 15.16 -11.01
CA ASP A 264 -11.12 15.00 -11.81
C ASP A 264 -9.89 14.69 -10.95
N GLU A 265 -9.72 15.38 -9.83
CA GLU A 265 -8.59 15.12 -8.91
C GLU A 265 -8.68 13.72 -8.28
N GLY A 266 -9.89 13.21 -8.06
CA GLY A 266 -10.12 11.84 -7.58
C GLY A 266 -9.88 10.78 -8.66
N ALA A 267 -10.27 11.06 -9.90
CA ALA A 267 -10.08 10.16 -11.03
C ALA A 267 -8.61 10.00 -11.41
N GLU A 268 -7.80 11.03 -11.20
CA GLU A 268 -6.39 11.06 -11.60
C GLU A 268 -5.60 9.84 -11.09
N SER A 269 -5.66 9.53 -9.80
CA SER A 269 -4.91 8.40 -9.24
C SER A 269 -5.36 7.05 -9.78
N VAL A 270 -6.64 6.91 -10.13
CA VAL A 270 -7.17 5.67 -10.72
C VAL A 270 -6.63 5.51 -12.15
N VAL A 271 -6.60 6.61 -12.92
CA VAL A 271 -6.07 6.65 -14.28
C VAL A 271 -4.57 6.39 -14.30
N THR A 272 -3.82 6.94 -13.35
CA THR A 272 -2.38 6.65 -13.20
C THR A 272 -2.13 5.15 -13.05
N LEU A 273 -2.90 4.45 -12.20
CA LEU A 273 -2.78 3.00 -12.05
C LEU A 273 -3.21 2.23 -13.30
N ALA A 274 -4.27 2.69 -13.98
CA ALA A 274 -4.76 2.09 -15.20
C ALA A 274 -3.78 2.22 -16.39
N LEU A 275 -2.89 3.21 -16.35
CA LEU A 275 -1.90 3.49 -17.39
C LEU A 275 -0.46 3.13 -16.98
N LEU A 276 -0.27 2.41 -15.86
CA LEU A 276 1.05 1.98 -15.40
C LEU A 276 1.83 1.24 -16.51
N PRO A 277 3.17 1.39 -16.56
CA PRO A 277 4.02 0.58 -17.43
C PRO A 277 4.04 -0.89 -16.96
N ASN A 278 4.55 -1.80 -17.81
CA ASN A 278 4.52 -3.24 -17.55
C ASN A 278 5.40 -3.68 -16.36
N ASP A 279 6.47 -2.93 -16.10
CA ASP A 279 7.35 -3.06 -14.94
C ASP A 279 6.78 -2.37 -13.68
N GLY A 280 5.57 -1.81 -13.77
CA GLY A 280 4.90 -1.17 -12.66
C GLY A 280 4.53 -2.12 -11.52
N PRO A 281 4.17 -1.57 -10.35
CA PRO A 281 3.80 -2.35 -9.18
C PRO A 281 2.50 -3.16 -9.39
N SER A 282 2.36 -4.24 -8.63
CA SER A 282 1.15 -5.08 -8.58
C SER A 282 0.94 -5.58 -7.15
N GLY A 283 -0.31 -5.79 -6.76
CA GLY A 283 -0.72 -6.27 -5.44
C GLY A 283 -0.68 -5.19 -4.34
N LEU A 284 -0.63 -3.90 -4.69
CA LEU A 284 -0.45 -2.81 -3.73
C LEU A 284 -1.71 -1.96 -3.55
N PHE A 285 -1.73 -1.23 -2.43
CA PHE A 285 -2.73 -0.22 -2.12
C PHE A 285 -2.11 1.17 -2.26
N PHE A 286 -2.82 2.06 -2.93
CA PHE A 286 -2.45 3.45 -3.10
C PHE A 286 -3.45 4.37 -2.40
N TYR A 287 -2.95 5.38 -1.71
CA TYR A 287 -3.76 6.55 -1.37
C TYR A 287 -3.39 7.66 -2.34
N ARG A 288 -4.33 8.00 -3.22
CA ARG A 288 -4.05 8.83 -4.40
C ARG A 288 -2.84 8.27 -5.15
N ASN A 289 -1.78 9.06 -5.33
CA ASN A 289 -0.58 8.65 -6.06
C ASN A 289 0.51 8.04 -5.17
N GLU A 290 0.25 7.86 -3.88
CA GLU A 290 1.24 7.34 -2.92
C GLU A 290 0.94 5.89 -2.55
N GLU A 291 1.93 5.01 -2.73
CA GLU A 291 1.89 3.65 -2.19
C GLU A 291 1.81 3.72 -0.65
N LYS A 292 0.89 2.95 -0.04
CA LYS A 292 0.85 2.77 1.41
C LYS A 292 1.32 1.35 1.77
N LYS A 293 2.42 1.28 2.53
CA LYS A 293 3.09 0.04 2.96
C LYS A 293 2.27 -0.89 3.87
N HIS A 294 1.06 -0.49 4.29
CA HIS A 294 0.25 -1.22 5.27
C HIS A 294 -0.37 -2.54 4.75
N MET A 295 -0.17 -2.90 3.48
CA MET A 295 -0.59 -4.21 2.93
C MET A 295 0.54 -5.25 2.84
N ARG A 296 1.79 -4.90 3.19
CA ARG A 296 2.87 -5.88 3.38
C ARG A 296 2.88 -6.34 4.83
N THR A 297 2.01 -7.28 5.17
CA THR A 297 2.09 -8.02 6.42
C THR A 297 3.14 -9.12 6.28
N GLY A 298 4.39 -8.69 6.50
CA GLY A 298 5.53 -9.53 6.80
C GLY A 298 6.47 -8.67 7.65
N ILE A 299 6.44 -8.89 8.97
CA ILE A 299 7.25 -8.25 10.01
C ILE A 299 6.84 -6.80 10.35
N LYS A 300 6.14 -6.63 11.48
CA LYS A 300 6.05 -5.35 12.19
C LYS A 300 7.38 -5.09 12.91
N ALA A 301 8.21 -4.19 12.38
CA ALA A 301 9.17 -3.46 13.18
C ALA A 301 8.52 -2.13 13.59
N PHE A 302 8.27 -1.95 14.89
CA PHE A 302 7.87 -0.66 15.44
C PHE A 302 9.09 0.26 15.45
N VAL A 303 8.97 1.44 14.86
CA VAL A 303 9.90 2.55 15.03
C VAL A 303 9.06 3.80 15.27
N SER A 304 9.12 4.37 16.48
CA SER A 304 8.57 5.71 16.74
C SER A 304 9.67 6.76 16.54
N PHE A 305 9.35 7.86 15.85
CA PHE A 305 10.23 9.03 15.74
C PHE A 305 9.43 10.27 15.47
N ASP A 306 9.92 11.35 16.06
CA ASP A 306 9.07 12.43 16.45
C ASP A 306 10.08 13.61 16.79
N VAL A 307 9.91 14.84 16.24
CA VAL A 307 10.76 16.07 16.33
C VAL A 307 9.95 17.42 16.49
N LYS A 308 10.56 18.57 16.84
CA LYS A 308 10.15 19.95 16.42
C LYS A 308 11.11 21.01 16.99
N LEU A 309 11.53 21.93 16.12
CA LEU A 309 12.60 22.92 16.25
C LEU A 309 12.14 24.28 16.79
N GLU A 310 13.10 25.09 17.26
CA GLU A 310 13.05 26.55 17.12
C GLU A 310 14.36 27.14 16.56
N LYS A 311 14.23 28.39 16.12
CA LYS A 311 14.89 29.08 14.99
C LYS A 311 16.22 29.71 15.36
N GLU A 312 17.12 29.83 14.38
CA GLU A 312 17.77 31.12 14.06
C GLU A 312 18.28 31.22 12.60
N LYS A 313 18.83 32.38 12.23
CA LYS A 313 18.64 33.14 10.96
C LYS A 313 19.59 32.84 9.78
N LYS A 314 19.02 33.04 8.58
CA LYS A 314 19.55 33.58 7.29
C LYS A 314 21.06 33.49 6.99
N ASN A 315 21.43 32.90 5.84
CA ASN A 315 21.72 33.66 4.62
C ASN A 315 21.95 32.80 3.36
N THR A 316 21.49 33.38 2.24
CA THR A 316 21.78 33.19 0.81
C THR A 316 23.01 32.36 0.38
N LEU A 317 22.88 31.54 -0.68
CA LEU A 317 23.40 31.87 -2.02
C LEU A 317 23.10 30.79 -3.08
N SER A 318 22.74 31.30 -4.26
CA SER A 318 22.76 30.64 -5.56
C SER A 318 24.20 30.35 -6.00
N ALA A 319 24.48 29.14 -6.49
CA ALA A 319 25.55 28.84 -7.47
C ALA A 319 25.39 27.41 -8.01
N MET A 320 25.58 27.22 -9.32
CA MET A 320 25.66 25.89 -9.96
C MET A 320 26.85 25.11 -9.38
N ALA A 321 26.60 23.91 -8.84
CA ALA A 321 27.64 23.09 -8.21
C ALA A 321 28.50 22.37 -9.26
N VAL A 322 29.79 22.72 -9.26
CA VAL A 322 30.86 21.93 -9.88
C VAL A 322 31.25 20.84 -8.88
N ARG A 323 31.23 19.57 -9.29
CA ARG A 323 31.67 18.42 -8.46
C ARG A 323 33.08 18.67 -7.89
N LYS A 324 33.30 18.35 -6.61
CA LYS A 324 34.60 18.54 -5.93
C LYS A 324 35.30 17.20 -5.70
N PRO A 325 36.28 16.83 -6.56
CA PRO A 325 36.95 15.54 -6.45
C PRO A 325 37.78 15.46 -5.17
N GLY A 326 37.67 14.34 -4.44
CA GLY A 326 38.52 14.05 -3.28
C GLY A 326 38.08 14.69 -1.95
N LEU A 327 36.86 15.22 -1.86
CA LEU A 327 36.31 15.79 -0.62
C LEU A 327 35.29 14.82 0.02
N ILE A 328 35.55 14.38 1.25
CA ILE A 328 34.66 13.52 2.03
C ILE A 328 33.77 14.40 2.92
N ALA A 329 32.44 14.27 2.82
CA ALA A 329 31.50 14.95 3.69
C ALA A 329 31.05 14.00 4.82
N LEU A 330 31.33 14.39 6.07
CA LEU A 330 30.90 13.71 7.30
C LEU A 330 30.01 14.66 8.10
N PHE A 331 28.83 14.19 8.55
CA PHE A 331 27.94 14.97 9.40
C PHE A 331 28.13 14.53 10.86
N ASP A 332 28.47 15.49 11.72
CA ASP A 332 28.62 15.32 13.18
C ASP A 332 27.39 15.90 13.90
N VAL A 333 26.81 15.16 14.84
CA VAL A 333 25.74 15.65 15.73
C VAL A 333 26.14 15.34 17.17
N ASP A 334 26.87 16.29 17.74
CA ASP A 334 27.44 16.18 19.08
C ASP A 334 26.37 16.02 20.18
N GLY A 335 26.68 15.15 21.15
CA GLY A 335 25.74 14.67 22.15
C GLY A 335 25.53 15.61 23.33
N THR A 336 24.29 16.01 23.59
CA THR A 336 23.78 16.28 24.96
C THR A 336 22.28 16.01 25.01
N LEU A 337 21.89 15.08 25.89
CA LEU A 337 20.54 14.53 26.04
C LEU A 337 19.58 15.53 26.70
N THR A 338 18.51 15.90 26.01
CA THR A 338 17.22 16.28 26.62
C THR A 338 16.06 15.66 25.83
N ALA A 339 14.90 15.47 26.47
CA ALA A 339 13.84 14.49 26.16
C ALA A 339 13.31 14.46 24.69
N PRO A 340 12.76 13.31 24.22
CA PRO A 340 12.43 13.06 22.81
C PRO A 340 11.37 14.02 22.28
N ARG A 341 11.63 14.66 21.14
CA ARG A 341 10.65 15.51 20.44
C ARG A 341 9.64 14.64 19.68
N LYS A 342 8.51 15.23 19.20
CA LYS A 342 7.30 14.50 18.77
C LYS A 342 6.59 14.72 17.39
N ASP A 343 7.23 15.26 16.35
CA ASP A 343 6.75 15.34 14.94
C ASP A 343 7.85 15.68 13.87
N VAL A 344 7.68 15.45 12.56
CA VAL A 344 8.60 16.06 11.55
C VAL A 344 8.01 17.36 11.00
N THR A 345 8.72 18.49 11.08
CA THR A 345 8.22 19.75 10.52
C THR A 345 8.31 19.80 8.98
N PRO A 346 7.41 20.53 8.30
CA PRO A 346 7.54 20.82 6.87
C PRO A 346 8.89 21.45 6.50
N LYS A 347 9.44 22.31 7.36
CA LYS A 347 10.74 22.96 7.13
C LYS A 347 11.92 21.99 7.23
N MET A 348 11.84 20.97 8.09
CA MET A 348 12.79 19.87 8.13
C MET A 348 12.65 18.96 6.91
N LEU A 349 11.43 18.70 6.43
CA LEU A 349 11.22 17.95 5.19
C LEU A 349 11.80 18.70 3.99
N GLU A 350 11.63 20.03 3.93
CA GLU A 350 12.25 20.90 2.93
C GLU A 350 13.78 20.84 3.01
N PHE A 351 14.34 21.02 4.21
CA PHE A 351 15.78 20.93 4.43
C PHE A 351 16.34 19.55 4.03
N MET A 352 15.68 18.46 4.42
CA MET A 352 16.06 17.10 4.06
C MET A 352 15.84 16.79 2.56
N ARG A 353 15.02 17.56 1.84
CA ARG A 353 14.91 17.50 0.37
C ARG A 353 16.06 18.25 -0.28
N GLU A 354 16.39 19.45 0.20
CA GLU A 354 17.54 20.23 -0.31
C GLU A 354 18.87 19.51 -0.05
N LEU A 355 19.07 18.96 1.15
CA LEU A 355 20.27 18.19 1.49
C LEU A 355 20.46 16.98 0.57
N ARG A 356 19.35 16.35 0.15
CA ARG A 356 19.37 15.17 -0.73
C ARG A 356 19.83 15.51 -2.15
N LYS A 357 19.69 16.77 -2.58
CA LYS A 357 20.18 17.24 -3.88
C LYS A 357 21.71 17.36 -3.92
N LEU A 358 22.35 17.45 -2.76
CA LEU A 358 23.80 17.57 -2.64
C LEU A 358 24.51 16.20 -2.72
N ILE A 359 23.77 15.09 -2.80
CA ILE A 359 24.37 13.74 -2.86
C ILE A 359 25.21 13.55 -4.13
N ASP A 360 24.81 14.18 -5.23
CA ASP A 360 25.50 14.09 -6.52
C ASP A 360 26.72 15.02 -6.65
N ASP A 361 26.95 15.88 -5.64
CA ASP A 361 28.04 16.85 -5.61
C ASP A 361 29.34 16.28 -5.05
N TYR A 362 29.29 15.10 -4.42
CA TYR A 362 30.42 14.42 -3.76
C TYR A 362 30.65 13.02 -4.33
N ASP A 363 31.91 12.61 -4.44
CA ASP A 363 32.29 11.27 -4.95
C ASP A 363 31.78 10.15 -4.03
N TYR A 364 31.78 10.41 -2.71
CA TYR A 364 31.36 9.47 -1.68
C TYR A 364 30.48 10.17 -0.64
N VAL A 365 29.31 9.59 -0.38
CA VAL A 365 28.37 10.06 0.65
C VAL A 365 28.03 8.92 1.58
N PHE A 366 28.30 9.13 2.86
CA PHE A 366 28.00 8.18 3.93
C PHE A 366 26.93 8.77 4.84
N SER A 367 25.94 7.97 5.20
CA SER A 367 25.14 8.29 6.39
C SER A 367 26.02 8.12 7.63
N GLU A 368 25.84 8.95 8.66
CA GLU A 368 26.61 8.93 9.92
C GLU A 368 26.69 7.52 10.55
N ASN A 369 25.63 6.74 10.39
CA ASN A 369 25.52 5.36 10.88
C ASN A 369 26.09 4.30 9.91
N GLY A 370 26.72 4.69 8.80
CA GLY A 370 27.35 3.80 7.82
C GLY A 370 26.38 2.94 7.00
N LEU A 371 25.06 3.12 7.15
CA LEU A 371 24.02 2.28 6.55
C LEU A 371 23.84 2.48 5.05
N VAL A 372 24.20 3.65 4.57
CA VAL A 372 23.92 4.04 3.20
C VAL A 372 25.19 4.69 2.70
N ALA A 373 25.95 3.92 1.93
CA ALA A 373 27.05 4.44 1.17
C ALA A 373 26.57 4.69 -0.27
N HIS A 374 26.80 5.90 -0.75
CA HIS A 374 26.72 6.23 -2.17
C HIS A 374 28.12 6.49 -2.70
N LYS A 375 28.42 5.93 -3.87
CA LYS A 375 29.56 6.30 -4.68
C LYS A 375 29.06 6.79 -6.02
N ASP A 376 29.49 7.97 -6.45
CA ASP A 376 29.04 8.60 -7.71
C ASP A 376 27.51 8.72 -7.81
N GLY A 377 26.84 9.04 -6.70
CA GLY A 377 25.36 9.11 -6.61
C GLY A 377 24.65 7.74 -6.63
N LYS A 378 25.38 6.61 -6.73
CA LYS A 378 24.80 5.26 -6.73
C LYS A 378 24.93 4.58 -5.37
N LEU A 379 23.83 4.00 -4.89
CA LEU A 379 23.78 3.21 -3.67
C LEU A 379 24.65 1.95 -3.79
N ILE A 380 25.60 1.75 -2.88
CA ILE A 380 26.58 0.65 -2.96
C ILE A 380 26.48 -0.42 -1.84
N GLY A 381 25.47 -0.40 -0.96
CA GLY A 381 25.11 -1.61 -0.21
C GLY A 381 24.51 -1.44 1.20
N THR A 382 23.44 -2.22 1.48
CA THR A 382 23.00 -2.65 2.83
C THR A 382 21.84 -3.65 2.80
N GLN A 383 21.03 -3.68 1.75
CA GLN A 383 19.79 -4.47 1.75
C GLN A 383 20.02 -5.99 1.67
N GLU A 384 21.07 -6.43 0.96
CA GLU A 384 21.34 -7.86 0.74
C GLU A 384 21.77 -8.60 2.02
N ILE A 385 22.70 -8.02 2.79
CA ILE A 385 23.20 -8.63 4.04
C ILE A 385 22.09 -8.72 5.09
N ILE A 386 21.23 -7.70 5.20
CA ILE A 386 20.12 -7.70 6.15
C ILE A 386 19.12 -8.80 5.79
N ASN A 387 18.70 -8.87 4.52
CA ASN A 387 17.74 -9.88 4.08
C ASN A 387 18.29 -11.30 4.30
N PHE A 388 19.55 -11.55 3.94
CA PHE A 388 20.17 -12.85 4.17
C PHE A 388 20.27 -13.18 5.66
N THR A 389 20.67 -12.21 6.49
CA THR A 389 20.77 -12.41 7.94
C THR A 389 19.44 -12.83 8.53
N LEU A 390 18.35 -12.16 8.15
CA LEU A 390 17.01 -12.49 8.65
C LEU A 390 16.56 -13.89 8.21
N HIS A 391 16.82 -14.29 6.97
CA HIS A 391 16.54 -15.66 6.51
C HIS A 391 17.38 -16.71 7.25
N TYR A 392 18.69 -16.48 7.36
CA TYR A 392 19.60 -17.40 8.06
C TYR A 392 19.19 -17.60 9.51
N LEU A 393 18.78 -16.52 10.19
CA LEU A 393 18.31 -16.57 11.58
C LEU A 393 16.95 -17.25 11.73
N ALA A 394 16.07 -17.15 10.73
CA ALA A 394 14.79 -17.86 10.76
C ALA A 394 14.98 -19.38 10.74
N ASP A 395 15.93 -19.86 9.93
CA ASP A 395 16.23 -21.28 9.76
C ASP A 395 17.18 -21.85 10.83
N LEU A 396 17.77 -20.99 11.66
CA LEU A 396 18.75 -21.39 12.66
C LEU A 396 18.09 -22.16 13.81
N ASP A 397 18.42 -23.43 13.99
CA ASP A 397 17.91 -24.23 15.11
C ASP A 397 18.69 -23.96 16.40
N ILE A 398 18.11 -23.16 17.29
CA ILE A 398 18.69 -22.76 18.58
C ILE A 398 17.60 -22.71 19.65
N PRO A 399 17.95 -22.95 20.94
CA PRO A 399 16.97 -23.13 22.01
C PRO A 399 16.02 -21.95 22.22
N ILE A 400 16.46 -20.74 21.87
CA ILE A 400 15.70 -19.52 22.11
C ILE A 400 15.96 -18.42 21.08
N LYS A 401 14.93 -17.64 20.77
CA LYS A 401 14.98 -16.45 19.91
C LYS A 401 14.09 -15.34 20.49
N ARG A 402 14.63 -14.14 20.71
CA ARG A 402 13.98 -13.01 21.41
C ARG A 402 14.29 -11.66 20.76
N GLY A 403 13.32 -11.11 20.03
CA GLY A 403 13.28 -9.68 19.67
C GLY A 403 14.34 -9.24 18.66
N THR A 404 15.15 -8.22 19.00
CA THR A 404 16.06 -7.53 18.06
C THR A 404 17.30 -8.36 17.74
N PHE A 405 17.36 -8.94 16.54
CA PHE A 405 18.51 -9.76 16.09
C PHE A 405 19.61 -8.97 15.38
N ILE A 406 19.29 -7.78 14.88
CA ILE A 406 20.22 -6.93 14.13
C ILE A 406 20.12 -5.53 14.75
N GLU A 407 21.23 -5.01 15.24
CA GLU A 407 21.35 -3.69 15.86
C GLU A 407 22.42 -2.89 15.13
N PHE A 408 22.11 -1.65 14.79
CA PHE A 408 23.09 -0.73 14.25
C PHE A 408 23.82 -0.02 15.38
N ARG A 409 25.15 -0.03 15.31
CA ARG A 409 26.05 0.70 16.19
C ARG A 409 26.90 1.64 15.34
N SER A 410 27.55 2.64 15.95
CA SER A 410 28.31 3.67 15.24
C SER A 410 29.32 3.08 14.24
N GLY A 411 28.93 2.99 12.97
CA GLY A 411 29.74 2.44 11.88
C GLY A 411 29.79 0.90 11.76
N MET A 412 28.93 0.15 12.46
CA MET A 412 28.98 -1.31 12.45
C MET A 412 27.60 -1.96 12.67
N LEU A 413 27.44 -3.18 12.14
CA LEU A 413 26.25 -4.01 12.31
C LEU A 413 26.50 -5.05 13.39
N ASN A 414 25.75 -5.01 14.49
CA ASN A 414 25.76 -6.06 15.50
C ASN A 414 24.66 -7.08 15.19
N ILE A 415 25.03 -8.35 15.08
CA ILE A 415 24.12 -9.46 14.80
C ILE A 415 24.11 -10.39 16.01
N SER A 416 22.92 -10.68 16.52
CA SER A 416 22.68 -11.50 17.72
C SER A 416 21.76 -12.68 17.37
N PRO A 417 22.25 -13.93 17.31
CA PRO A 417 21.42 -15.07 16.91
C PRO A 417 20.19 -15.31 17.77
N ILE A 418 20.30 -15.11 19.09
CA ILE A 418 19.17 -15.23 20.01
C ILE A 418 18.35 -13.95 20.14
N GLY A 419 18.76 -12.86 19.49
CA GLY A 419 18.19 -11.52 19.69
C GLY A 419 18.50 -10.88 21.05
N ARG A 420 18.39 -9.56 21.13
CA ARG A 420 18.89 -8.77 22.27
C ARG A 420 17.87 -8.58 23.39
N ASN A 421 16.59 -8.85 23.14
CA ASN A 421 15.52 -8.73 24.15
C ASN A 421 15.42 -9.99 25.03
N CYS A 422 16.57 -10.48 25.47
CA CYS A 422 16.73 -11.67 26.31
C CYS A 422 17.24 -11.30 27.71
N SER A 423 16.85 -12.09 28.71
CA SER A 423 17.31 -11.96 30.10
C SER A 423 18.80 -12.27 30.24
N GLN A 424 19.43 -11.90 31.36
CA GLN A 424 20.84 -12.23 31.60
C GLN A 424 21.07 -13.75 31.67
N GLU A 425 20.13 -14.50 32.24
CA GLU A 425 20.16 -15.97 32.28
C GLU A 425 20.14 -16.57 30.87
N GLU A 426 19.25 -16.08 29.99
CA GLU A 426 19.17 -16.52 28.58
C GLU A 426 20.46 -16.19 27.81
N ARG A 427 21.14 -15.09 28.16
CA ARG A 427 22.44 -14.71 27.58
C ARG A 427 23.54 -15.68 28.01
N ASP A 428 23.61 -15.99 29.30
CA ASP A 428 24.61 -16.90 29.86
C ASP A 428 24.41 -18.33 29.33
N ASP A 429 23.17 -18.77 29.18
CA ASP A 429 22.84 -20.09 28.63
C ASP A 429 23.16 -20.20 27.14
N PHE A 430 22.85 -19.15 26.36
CA PHE A 430 23.28 -19.12 24.97
C PHE A 430 24.80 -19.07 24.84
N GLU A 431 25.52 -18.36 25.71
CA GLU A 431 26.98 -18.33 25.66
C GLU A 431 27.58 -19.73 25.88
N LYS A 432 27.05 -20.50 26.85
CA LYS A 432 27.44 -21.92 27.05
C LYS A 432 27.09 -22.77 25.84
N TYR A 433 25.88 -22.59 25.30
CA TYR A 433 25.42 -23.32 24.11
C TYR A 433 26.31 -23.03 22.89
N ASP A 434 26.63 -21.77 22.65
CA ASP A 434 27.47 -21.33 21.53
C ASP A 434 28.90 -21.86 21.63
N LYS A 435 29.48 -21.94 22.84
CA LYS A 435 30.81 -22.55 23.06
C LYS A 435 30.85 -24.04 22.67
N VAL A 436 29.74 -24.75 22.79
CA VAL A 436 29.64 -26.18 22.41
C VAL A 436 29.27 -26.34 20.93
N HIS A 437 28.28 -25.58 20.46
CA HIS A 437 27.68 -25.76 19.14
C HIS A 437 28.27 -24.87 18.04
N ASN A 438 29.12 -23.90 18.41
CA ASN A 438 29.79 -22.94 17.53
C ASN A 438 28.82 -22.18 16.62
N VAL A 439 27.70 -21.70 17.15
CA VAL A 439 26.63 -21.04 16.39
C VAL A 439 27.16 -19.77 15.70
N ARG A 440 27.73 -18.83 16.46
CA ARG A 440 28.27 -17.57 15.92
C ARG A 440 29.47 -17.81 15.00
N PRO A 441 30.47 -18.66 15.33
CA PRO A 441 31.55 -18.99 14.41
C PRO A 441 31.07 -19.57 13.07
N LYS A 442 30.10 -20.49 13.07
CA LYS A 442 29.53 -21.07 11.85
C LYS A 442 28.82 -20.00 11.02
N MET A 443 28.01 -19.16 11.67
CA MET A 443 27.31 -18.06 11.00
C MET A 443 28.30 -17.09 10.36
N VAL A 444 29.36 -16.69 11.07
CA VAL A 444 30.43 -15.83 10.52
C VAL A 444 31.12 -16.48 9.31
N SER A 445 31.37 -17.79 9.34
CA SER A 445 31.96 -18.50 8.19
C SER A 445 31.08 -18.41 6.94
N VAL A 446 29.77 -18.65 7.08
CA VAL A 446 28.82 -18.55 5.97
C VAL A 446 28.76 -17.12 5.42
N PHE A 447 28.79 -16.11 6.30
CA PHE A 447 28.76 -14.71 5.89
C PHE A 447 30.03 -14.31 5.14
N ARG A 448 31.20 -14.78 5.58
CA ARG A 448 32.48 -14.52 4.89
C ARG A 448 32.48 -15.08 3.46
N GLU A 449 31.94 -16.29 3.28
CA GLU A 449 31.85 -16.91 1.95
C GLU A 449 30.85 -16.16 1.06
N LYS A 450 29.63 -15.91 1.55
CA LYS A 450 28.56 -15.28 0.77
C LYS A 450 28.86 -13.83 0.40
N PHE A 451 29.45 -13.08 1.31
CA PHE A 451 29.72 -11.65 1.16
C PHE A 451 31.20 -11.35 0.93
N ALA A 452 31.97 -12.31 0.40
CA ALA A 452 33.38 -12.12 0.06
C ALA A 452 33.63 -10.90 -0.84
N HIS A 453 32.64 -10.52 -1.65
CA HIS A 453 32.68 -9.38 -2.56
C HIS A 453 32.53 -8.00 -1.86
N LEU A 454 32.19 -7.95 -0.56
CA LEU A 454 31.90 -6.71 0.18
C LEU A 454 33.01 -6.26 1.15
N ASN A 455 34.18 -6.92 1.17
CA ASN A 455 35.32 -6.58 2.04
C ASN A 455 34.95 -6.34 3.52
N LEU A 456 34.07 -7.20 4.06
CA LEU A 456 33.56 -7.10 5.42
C LEU A 456 34.48 -7.75 6.44
N THR A 457 34.65 -7.10 7.58
CA THR A 457 35.32 -7.66 8.77
C THR A 457 34.27 -8.10 9.79
N PHE A 458 34.46 -9.32 10.33
CA PHE A 458 33.58 -9.93 11.32
C PHE A 458 34.32 -10.16 12.63
N SER A 459 33.79 -9.63 13.73
CA SER A 459 34.36 -9.76 15.07
C SER A 459 33.35 -10.38 16.03
N ILE A 460 33.64 -11.57 16.57
CA ILE A 460 32.77 -12.18 17.58
C ILE A 460 33.10 -11.57 18.94
N GLY A 461 32.20 -10.72 19.46
CA GLY A 461 32.35 -9.99 20.71
C GLY A 461 31.10 -10.07 21.60
N GLY A 462 31.32 -10.11 22.92
CA GLY A 462 30.26 -10.26 23.91
C GLY A 462 29.66 -11.66 23.99
N GLN A 463 28.60 -11.82 24.79
CA GLN A 463 28.03 -13.16 25.10
C GLN A 463 27.14 -13.72 23.98
N ILE A 464 26.47 -12.85 23.22
CA ILE A 464 25.35 -13.27 22.36
C ILE A 464 25.42 -12.80 20.91
N SER A 465 26.41 -11.98 20.55
CA SER A 465 26.45 -11.31 19.25
C SER A 465 27.82 -11.39 18.58
N PHE A 466 27.88 -10.91 17.36
CA PHE A 466 29.11 -10.56 16.65
C PHE A 466 28.86 -9.30 15.82
N ASP A 467 29.94 -8.62 15.48
CA ASP A 467 29.94 -7.36 14.78
C ASP A 467 30.42 -7.53 13.34
N VAL A 468 29.83 -6.75 12.43
CA VAL A 468 30.19 -6.67 11.01
C VAL A 468 30.52 -5.22 10.68
N SER A 469 31.69 -4.98 10.08
CA SER A 469 32.16 -3.64 9.72
C SER A 469 32.76 -3.66 8.31
N ILE A 470 32.73 -2.52 7.63
CA ILE A 470 33.35 -2.35 6.31
C ILE A 470 34.81 -1.94 6.54
N THR A 471 35.74 -2.62 5.86
CA THR A 471 37.15 -2.27 5.93
C THR A 471 37.44 -1.17 4.90
N SER A 472 38.05 -0.06 5.34
CA SER A 472 38.66 0.90 4.42
C SER A 472 39.92 0.26 3.85
N GLY A 473 39.86 -0.18 2.59
CA GLY A 473 41.03 -0.62 1.82
C GLY A 473 41.77 0.55 1.21
#